data_AF-A0ABD5UEE4-F1
#
_entry.id   AF-A0ABD5UEE4-F1
#
_cell.length_a   1.000
_cell.length_b   1.000
_cell.length_c   1.000
_cell.angle_alpha   90.00
_cell.angle_beta   90.00
_cell.angle_gamma   90.00
#
_symmetry.space_group_name_H-M   'P 1'
#
loop_
_entity.id
_entity.type
_entity.pdbx_description
1 polymer ?
#
loop_
_entity_poly.entity_id
_entity_poly.type
_entity_poly.pdbx_seq_one_letter_code
_entity_poly.pdbx_strand_id
1 'polypeptide(L)'
;MRALPVAVVILLLLAPVAGVIPPAAAGTQDSVGSSDALDSVGSTPSAPTSAAPASAAPPSLALDGGQSHPAPQQVDDANLTFRTLSTPDGVESRTGSTARGANIGPSLDFSVDEANAAMETAGVVQRIEGAETSTERQRRILAAINQIERDEVSLNSRQTEAFSAHASGELSNRELLDELVRIAATAREYDQRLEELDALAEETDGFSSPTRLDELQVALQVYEGPVRSHALATARGETGPADIHVASTSESIVLSTIVDGEYVREVFRVDRWDRGGGSISNDDAIEATSAAYPETASLREPDAFGAGSVQRITIPHEFGLLRTFVSGGTEAVFVEHQRIDLGTFPDTDSVAEAGDGFNVTVDRSYAGGPVTVTVLDDETGEPVSDVTVTKSVGDGDSRAIGSTDSDGVVRTLSPASSYRITVVDEPRVVVVDGIEPIATPSPIENGTASNG
;
A
#
# COMPACT_ATOMS: atom_id res chain seq x y z
N MET A 1 -23.38 6.41 -57.16
CA MET A 1 -23.20 7.88 -57.34
C MET A 1 -24.14 8.59 -56.38
N ARG A 2 -23.65 9.56 -55.60
CA ARG A 2 -24.40 10.48 -54.69
C ARG A 2 -25.26 9.76 -53.62
N ALA A 3 -24.87 9.62 -52.36
CA ALA A 3 -24.29 10.57 -51.38
C ALA A 3 -25.26 11.70 -50.96
N LEU A 4 -25.75 11.62 -49.72
CA LEU A 4 -26.28 12.72 -48.90
C LEU A 4 -25.90 12.44 -47.43
N PRO A 5 -25.65 13.46 -46.58
CA PRO A 5 -24.86 13.29 -45.36
C PRO A 5 -25.69 13.09 -44.08
N VAL A 6 -25.07 12.43 -43.09
CA VAL A 6 -25.50 12.46 -41.68
C VAL A 6 -24.98 13.72 -41.03
N ALA A 7 -25.85 14.48 -40.36
CA ALA A 7 -25.46 15.62 -39.53
C ALA A 7 -25.26 15.15 -38.09
N VAL A 8 -24.02 15.23 -37.59
CA VAL A 8 -23.71 15.02 -36.17
C VAL A 8 -23.68 16.38 -35.48
N VAL A 9 -24.53 16.56 -34.47
CA VAL A 9 -24.51 17.75 -33.60
C VAL A 9 -23.71 17.42 -32.35
N ILE A 10 -22.51 17.98 -32.25
CA ILE A 10 -21.69 17.92 -31.03
C ILE A 10 -22.15 19.06 -30.11
N LEU A 11 -22.68 18.73 -28.93
CA LEU A 11 -23.13 19.70 -27.94
C LEU A 11 -22.06 19.87 -26.85
N LEU A 12 -21.19 20.86 -27.03
CA LEU A 12 -20.18 21.28 -26.07
C LEU A 12 -20.82 22.12 -24.96
N LEU A 13 -20.86 21.60 -23.73
CA LEU A 13 -21.24 22.36 -22.53
C LEU A 13 -20.01 22.71 -21.70
N LEU A 14 -19.51 23.93 -21.90
CA LEU A 14 -18.59 24.61 -20.99
C LEU A 14 -19.41 25.34 -19.92
N ALA A 15 -19.05 25.18 -18.64
CA ALA A 15 -19.56 25.98 -17.53
C ALA A 15 -18.39 26.55 -16.70
N PRO A 16 -18.41 27.84 -16.32
CA PRO A 16 -17.27 28.48 -15.66
C PRO A 16 -17.31 28.40 -14.12
N VAL A 17 -16.12 28.40 -13.51
CA VAL A 17 -15.90 28.61 -12.08
C VAL A 17 -15.89 30.10 -11.74
N ALA A 18 -16.68 30.56 -10.76
CA ALA A 18 -16.41 31.80 -10.01
C ALA A 18 -17.29 32.01 -8.75
N GLY A 19 -16.65 32.26 -7.60
CA GLY A 19 -17.21 33.01 -6.46
C GLY A 19 -17.95 32.19 -5.36
N VAL A 20 -18.02 32.63 -4.09
CA VAL A 20 -17.47 33.82 -3.39
C VAL A 20 -17.29 33.48 -1.89
N ILE A 21 -16.23 33.96 -1.24
CA ILE A 21 -16.09 33.98 0.24
C ILE A 21 -16.63 35.31 0.80
N PRO A 22 -17.42 35.29 1.88
CA PRO A 22 -17.41 36.36 2.88
C PRO A 22 -17.18 35.85 4.33
N PRO A 23 -16.85 36.73 5.29
CA PRO A 23 -16.06 36.36 6.47
C PRO A 23 -16.84 36.20 7.79
N ALA A 24 -16.09 35.84 8.84
CA ALA A 24 -16.53 35.59 10.20
C ALA A 24 -17.14 36.81 10.95
N ALA A 25 -17.94 36.51 11.98
CA ALA A 25 -18.24 37.41 13.08
C ALA A 25 -18.36 36.62 14.40
N ALA A 26 -17.65 37.07 15.44
CA ALA A 26 -17.82 36.58 16.81
C ALA A 26 -18.88 37.42 17.54
N GLY A 27 -19.66 36.83 18.45
CA GLY A 27 -20.71 37.55 19.18
C GLY A 27 -21.48 36.71 20.19
N THR A 28 -21.06 36.83 21.45
CA THR A 28 -21.50 36.16 22.69
C THR A 28 -22.98 36.31 23.10
N GLN A 29 -23.42 35.39 23.99
CA GLN A 29 -24.38 35.53 25.13
C GLN A 29 -25.78 34.87 25.10
N ASP A 30 -25.97 34.06 26.16
CA ASP A 30 -27.14 33.86 27.04
C ASP A 30 -28.48 33.21 26.59
N SER A 31 -28.61 31.92 26.98
CA SER A 31 -29.51 31.35 28.02
C SER A 31 -31.05 31.55 28.00
N VAL A 32 -31.72 30.63 28.73
CA VAL A 32 -33.19 30.43 28.91
C VAL A 32 -33.90 29.75 27.72
N GLY A 33 -34.75 28.71 27.86
CA GLY A 33 -35.16 27.90 29.02
C GLY A 33 -36.61 27.37 28.90
N SER A 34 -36.88 26.13 29.35
CA SER A 34 -38.20 25.48 29.54
C SER A 34 -39.00 25.05 28.27
N SER A 35 -39.86 24.01 28.28
CA SER A 35 -40.07 22.86 29.20
C SER A 35 -41.06 21.81 28.58
N ASP A 36 -41.15 20.63 29.21
CA ASP A 36 -42.21 19.58 29.12
C ASP A 36 -42.37 18.75 27.82
N ALA A 37 -42.80 17.47 27.81
CA ALA A 37 -42.89 16.34 28.77
C ALA A 37 -43.35 15.09 27.94
N LEU A 38 -43.39 13.80 28.35
CA LEU A 38 -43.20 13.01 29.59
C LEU A 38 -42.15 11.87 29.27
N ASP A 39 -41.99 10.70 29.92
CA ASP A 39 -42.63 10.02 31.08
C ASP A 39 -41.60 9.13 31.83
N SER A 40 -41.90 8.73 33.09
CA SER A 40 -40.91 8.15 34.01
C SER A 40 -41.47 7.10 34.99
N VAL A 41 -40.67 6.05 35.24
CA VAL A 41 -40.62 5.21 36.47
C VAL A 41 -39.28 4.46 36.43
N GLY A 42 -38.47 4.22 37.48
CA GLY A 42 -38.41 4.49 38.93
C GLY A 42 -37.28 3.59 39.49
N SER A 43 -36.58 3.78 40.61
CA SER A 43 -36.77 4.64 41.80
C SER A 43 -35.43 4.91 42.53
N THR A 44 -35.43 5.92 43.40
CA THR A 44 -34.41 6.39 44.39
C THR A 44 -34.09 5.36 45.52
N PRO A 45 -33.10 5.53 46.46
CA PRO A 45 -32.63 6.82 47.03
C PRO A 45 -31.18 7.02 47.59
N SER A 46 -30.82 8.32 47.66
CA SER A 46 -30.12 9.12 48.71
C SER A 46 -28.94 8.60 49.57
N ALA A 47 -27.94 9.49 49.70
CA ALA A 47 -26.79 9.43 50.63
C ALA A 47 -27.15 9.81 52.10
N PRO A 48 -26.22 9.69 53.09
CA PRO A 48 -25.25 10.78 53.34
C PRO A 48 -23.85 10.36 53.86
N THR A 49 -22.93 11.33 53.90
CA THR A 49 -21.54 11.25 54.43
C THR A 49 -21.44 11.61 55.92
N SER A 50 -20.66 10.87 56.73
CA SER A 50 -19.76 11.45 57.77
C SER A 50 -18.79 10.44 58.44
N ALA A 51 -17.61 10.94 58.83
CA ALA A 51 -16.66 10.46 59.86
C ALA A 51 -15.82 9.16 59.65
N ALA A 52 -14.49 9.35 59.77
CA ALA A 52 -13.43 8.34 59.98
C ALA A 52 -13.20 8.09 61.51
N PRO A 53 -12.28 7.22 62.03
CA PRO A 53 -11.13 6.57 61.37
C PRO A 53 -10.78 5.11 61.80
N ALA A 54 -9.58 4.66 61.38
CA ALA A 54 -8.69 3.64 61.99
C ALA A 54 -8.79 2.15 61.57
N SER A 55 -7.83 1.76 60.70
CA SER A 55 -6.91 0.62 60.83
C SER A 55 -7.42 -0.79 61.20
N ALA A 56 -7.46 -1.67 60.19
CA ALA A 56 -7.14 -3.09 60.34
C ALA A 56 -6.57 -3.63 59.01
N ALA A 57 -5.39 -4.26 59.04
CA ALA A 57 -4.75 -4.82 57.84
C ALA A 57 -5.18 -6.28 57.59
N PRO A 58 -5.37 -6.72 56.33
CA PRO A 58 -5.30 -8.12 55.94
C PRO A 58 -3.83 -8.56 55.78
N PRO A 59 -3.53 -9.87 55.80
CA PRO A 59 -2.18 -10.38 56.06
C PRO A 59 -1.26 -10.39 54.84
N SER A 60 0.03 -10.16 55.10
CA SER A 60 1.11 -10.32 54.12
C SER A 60 1.34 -11.80 53.79
N LEU A 61 1.22 -12.16 52.52
CA LEU A 61 1.94 -13.29 51.93
C LEU A 61 3.05 -12.72 51.04
N ALA A 62 4.29 -12.98 51.41
CA ALA A 62 5.47 -12.49 50.69
C ALA A 62 5.92 -13.52 49.64
N LEU A 63 5.78 -13.13 48.37
CA LEU A 63 6.52 -13.60 47.19
C LEU A 63 6.79 -12.30 46.42
N ASP A 64 7.91 -11.63 46.68
CA ASP A 64 9.21 -11.82 46.02
C ASP A 64 9.18 -11.51 44.52
N GLY A 65 10.11 -10.66 44.07
CA GLY A 65 10.28 -10.28 42.66
C GLY A 65 9.11 -9.55 42.00
N GLY A 66 9.10 -8.22 42.06
CA GLY A 66 8.19 -7.41 41.25
C GLY A 66 8.49 -7.55 39.76
N GLN A 67 7.76 -8.41 39.05
CA GLN A 67 7.72 -8.41 37.59
C GLN A 67 6.58 -7.52 37.12
N SER A 68 6.94 -6.26 36.83
CA SER A 68 6.22 -5.48 35.82
C SER A 68 6.08 -6.39 34.60
N HIS A 69 4.85 -6.79 34.25
CA HIS A 69 4.64 -7.45 32.98
C HIS A 69 4.94 -6.39 31.90
N PRO A 70 5.95 -6.58 31.03
CA PRO A 70 6.07 -5.71 29.87
C PRO A 70 4.77 -5.85 29.07
N ALA A 71 4.31 -4.75 28.47
CA ALA A 71 3.39 -4.87 27.36
C ALA A 71 4.07 -5.75 26.29
N PRO A 72 3.33 -6.60 25.54
CA PRO A 72 3.94 -7.41 24.49
C PRO A 72 4.67 -6.47 23.53
N GLN A 73 5.99 -6.65 23.41
CA GLN A 73 6.81 -5.88 22.47
C GLN A 73 6.31 -6.25 21.06
N GLN A 74 5.75 -5.26 20.35
CA GLN A 74 5.10 -5.42 19.05
C GLN A 74 6.09 -5.65 17.88
N VAL A 75 7.38 -5.79 18.21
CA VAL A 75 8.51 -5.94 17.31
C VAL A 75 9.48 -6.93 17.98
N ASP A 76 10.11 -7.80 17.19
CA ASP A 76 11.18 -8.67 17.67
C ASP A 76 12.39 -7.81 18.05
N ASP A 77 12.88 -7.90 19.28
CA ASP A 77 14.07 -7.16 19.75
C ASP A 77 15.32 -7.44 18.89
N ALA A 78 15.33 -8.52 18.09
CA ALA A 78 16.36 -8.83 17.10
C ALA A 78 16.00 -8.41 15.65
N ASN A 79 14.71 -8.27 15.32
CA ASN A 79 14.22 -7.84 14.00
C ASN A 79 13.31 -6.62 14.18
N LEU A 80 14.00 -5.49 14.29
CA LEU A 80 13.54 -4.16 14.61
C LEU A 80 12.46 -3.55 13.67
N THR A 81 11.91 -4.29 12.72
CA THR A 81 10.85 -3.81 11.80
C THR A 81 9.93 -4.97 11.39
N PHE A 82 8.73 -4.68 10.86
CA PHE A 82 7.84 -5.73 10.33
C PHE A 82 8.51 -6.51 9.18
N ARG A 83 8.31 -7.84 9.18
CA ARG A 83 8.77 -8.70 8.08
C ARG A 83 8.16 -8.29 6.76
N THR A 84 8.94 -8.44 5.68
CA THR A 84 8.58 -7.93 4.36
C THR A 84 9.18 -8.75 3.23
N LEU A 85 8.37 -9.13 2.24
CA LEU A 85 8.72 -10.00 1.12
C LEU A 85 9.81 -9.35 0.25
N SER A 86 10.95 -10.01 0.10
CA SER A 86 12.13 -9.51 -0.64
C SER A 86 12.27 -10.16 -2.02
N THR A 87 13.22 -9.69 -2.84
CA THR A 87 13.67 -10.42 -4.04
C THR A 87 14.32 -11.77 -3.63
N PRO A 88 14.40 -12.78 -4.51
CA PRO A 88 14.98 -14.08 -4.18
C PRO A 88 16.42 -14.00 -3.65
N ASP A 89 16.71 -14.73 -2.55
CA ASP A 89 18.04 -14.78 -1.96
C ASP A 89 19.09 -15.33 -2.94
N GLY A 90 20.28 -14.72 -2.93
CA GLY A 90 21.39 -15.12 -3.81
C GLY A 90 21.22 -14.75 -5.29
N VAL A 91 20.11 -14.08 -5.67
CA VAL A 91 19.90 -13.53 -7.01
C VAL A 91 20.25 -12.05 -7.03
N GLU A 92 21.20 -11.65 -7.89
CA GLU A 92 21.55 -10.25 -8.06
C GLU A 92 20.33 -9.46 -8.55
N SER A 93 19.94 -8.44 -7.79
CA SER A 93 18.75 -7.63 -8.04
C SER A 93 19.15 -6.25 -8.54
N ARG A 94 18.57 -5.79 -9.63
CA ARG A 94 18.77 -4.41 -10.10
C ARG A 94 17.94 -3.47 -9.24
N THR A 95 18.61 -2.56 -8.54
CA THR A 95 17.97 -1.60 -7.63
C THR A 95 18.11 -0.17 -8.12
N GLY A 96 17.22 0.71 -7.66
CA GLY A 96 17.33 2.15 -7.88
C GLY A 96 16.14 2.93 -7.32
N SER A 97 16.11 4.22 -7.60
CA SER A 97 14.99 5.09 -7.26
C SER A 97 14.74 6.09 -8.39
N THR A 98 13.50 6.50 -8.58
CA THR A 98 13.13 7.54 -9.53
C THR A 98 12.08 8.46 -8.93
N ALA A 99 12.32 9.76 -9.07
CA ALA A 99 11.27 10.76 -8.91
C ALA A 99 10.24 10.58 -10.03
N ARG A 100 8.96 10.50 -9.65
CA ARG A 100 7.81 10.60 -10.55
C ARG A 100 7.03 11.87 -10.22
N GLY A 101 6.45 12.47 -11.25
CA GLY A 101 5.62 13.67 -11.16
C GLY A 101 4.73 13.76 -12.39
N ALA A 102 3.90 14.80 -12.45
CA ALA A 102 2.94 14.99 -13.54
C ALA A 102 3.63 14.95 -14.92
N ASN A 103 3.15 14.10 -15.82
CA ASN A 103 3.72 13.95 -17.15
C ASN A 103 2.62 13.76 -18.20
N ILE A 104 2.46 14.79 -19.04
CA ILE A 104 1.42 14.87 -20.07
C ILE A 104 1.45 13.65 -21.01
N GLY A 105 2.63 13.15 -21.39
CA GLY A 105 2.76 12.03 -22.33
C GLY A 105 2.07 10.75 -21.83
N PRO A 106 2.62 10.07 -20.80
CA PRO A 106 1.98 8.89 -20.21
C PRO A 106 0.56 9.15 -19.73
N SER A 107 0.25 10.34 -19.18
CA SER A 107 -1.13 10.66 -18.75
C SER A 107 -2.15 10.62 -19.89
N LEU A 108 -1.77 11.07 -21.09
CA LEU A 108 -2.62 11.03 -22.28
C LEU A 108 -2.75 9.59 -22.80
N ASP A 109 -1.65 8.84 -22.84
CA ASP A 109 -1.66 7.43 -23.24
C ASP A 109 -2.59 6.61 -22.32
N PHE A 110 -2.46 6.75 -20.99
CA PHE A 110 -3.35 6.09 -20.03
C PHE A 110 -4.82 6.51 -20.20
N SER A 111 -5.09 7.77 -20.57
CA SER A 111 -6.46 8.25 -20.82
C SER A 111 -7.04 7.70 -22.13
N VAL A 112 -6.20 7.46 -23.14
CA VAL A 112 -6.60 6.85 -24.42
C VAL A 112 -6.84 5.35 -24.24
N ASP A 113 -5.99 4.65 -23.49
CA ASP A 113 -6.19 3.24 -23.14
C ASP A 113 -7.53 3.03 -22.40
N GLU A 114 -7.76 3.78 -21.31
CA GLU A 114 -8.99 3.73 -20.52
C GLU A 114 -10.25 3.99 -21.37
N ALA A 115 -10.20 4.97 -22.27
CA ALA A 115 -11.30 5.26 -23.20
C ALA A 115 -11.53 4.13 -24.23
N ASN A 116 -10.46 3.49 -24.72
CA ASN A 116 -10.56 2.36 -25.65
C ASN A 116 -11.16 1.13 -24.94
N ALA A 117 -10.72 0.84 -23.71
CA ALA A 117 -11.20 -0.27 -22.91
C ALA A 117 -12.68 -0.12 -22.54
N ALA A 118 -13.10 1.10 -22.16
CA ALA A 118 -14.52 1.41 -21.91
C ALA A 118 -15.38 1.20 -23.18
N MET A 119 -14.90 1.62 -24.37
CA MET A 119 -15.59 1.35 -25.63
C MET A 119 -15.65 -0.15 -25.97
N GLU A 120 -14.60 -0.91 -25.68
CA GLU A 120 -14.58 -2.35 -25.90
C GLU A 120 -15.55 -3.07 -24.96
N THR A 121 -15.55 -2.75 -23.67
CA THR A 121 -16.49 -3.29 -22.66
C THR A 121 -17.93 -2.97 -23.06
N ALA A 122 -18.26 -1.70 -23.38
CA ALA A 122 -19.60 -1.34 -23.87
C ALA A 122 -19.98 -2.10 -25.16
N GLY A 123 -19.01 -2.35 -26.04
CA GLY A 123 -19.20 -3.18 -27.24
C GLY A 123 -19.43 -4.67 -26.92
N VAL A 124 -18.85 -5.22 -25.86
CA VAL A 124 -19.11 -6.58 -25.36
C VAL A 124 -20.53 -6.66 -24.80
N VAL A 125 -20.90 -5.74 -23.89
CA VAL A 125 -22.23 -5.65 -23.27
C VAL A 125 -23.32 -5.56 -24.33
N GLN A 126 -23.24 -4.60 -25.26
CA GLN A 126 -24.22 -4.43 -26.34
C GLN A 126 -24.38 -5.70 -27.22
N ARG A 127 -23.29 -6.45 -27.46
CA ARG A 127 -23.36 -7.72 -28.20
C ARG A 127 -24.07 -8.81 -27.40
N ILE A 128 -23.96 -8.82 -26.08
CA ILE A 128 -24.63 -9.79 -25.20
C ILE A 128 -26.12 -9.45 -25.08
N GLU A 129 -26.47 -8.18 -24.83
CA GLU A 129 -27.86 -7.70 -24.77
C GLU A 129 -28.60 -7.90 -26.10
N GLY A 130 -27.92 -7.69 -27.23
CA GLY A 130 -28.44 -7.94 -28.58
C GLY A 130 -28.60 -9.43 -28.96
N ALA A 131 -28.71 -10.34 -27.99
CA ALA A 131 -28.97 -11.75 -28.22
C ALA A 131 -30.48 -12.05 -28.21
N GLU A 132 -31.00 -12.66 -29.29
CA GLU A 132 -32.43 -12.95 -29.43
C GLU A 132 -32.95 -14.07 -28.50
N THR A 133 -32.07 -14.82 -27.83
CA THR A 133 -32.43 -15.94 -26.95
C THR A 133 -31.48 -16.05 -25.76
N SER A 134 -31.96 -16.55 -24.61
CA SER A 134 -31.15 -16.73 -23.40
C SER A 134 -29.96 -17.68 -23.61
N THR A 135 -30.12 -18.72 -24.44
CA THR A 135 -29.02 -19.62 -24.82
C THR A 135 -27.93 -18.92 -25.63
N GLU A 136 -28.31 -17.95 -26.47
CA GLU A 136 -27.35 -17.13 -27.22
C GLU A 136 -26.66 -16.10 -26.31
N ARG A 137 -27.41 -15.47 -25.38
CA ARG A 137 -26.87 -14.58 -24.34
C ARG A 137 -25.81 -15.30 -23.49
N GLN A 138 -26.15 -16.49 -22.98
CA GLN A 138 -25.25 -17.39 -22.24
C GLN A 138 -23.97 -17.70 -23.01
N ARG A 139 -24.06 -18.07 -24.30
CA ARG A 139 -22.87 -18.36 -25.13
C ARG A 139 -21.96 -17.15 -25.28
N ARG A 140 -22.53 -15.94 -25.45
CA ARG A 140 -21.76 -14.71 -25.60
C ARG A 140 -21.07 -14.30 -24.30
N ILE A 141 -21.72 -14.47 -23.14
CA ILE A 141 -21.10 -14.26 -21.82
C ILE A 141 -19.93 -15.23 -21.62
N LEU A 142 -20.14 -16.54 -21.82
CA LEU A 142 -19.07 -17.54 -21.68
C LEU A 142 -17.91 -17.31 -22.65
N ALA A 143 -18.18 -16.83 -23.87
CA ALA A 143 -17.15 -16.47 -24.85
C ALA A 143 -16.36 -15.22 -24.44
N ALA A 144 -16.99 -14.24 -23.78
CA ALA A 144 -16.31 -13.06 -23.25
C ALA A 144 -15.41 -13.40 -22.05
N ILE A 145 -15.89 -14.22 -21.10
CA ILE A 145 -15.07 -14.73 -19.99
C ILE A 145 -13.84 -15.49 -20.54
N ASN A 146 -14.05 -16.39 -21.51
CA ASN A 146 -12.96 -17.11 -22.21
C ASN A 146 -12.00 -16.20 -22.99
N GLN A 147 -12.36 -14.94 -23.25
CA GLN A 147 -11.47 -13.97 -23.90
C GLN A 147 -10.58 -13.31 -22.84
N ILE A 148 -11.19 -12.80 -21.76
CA ILE A 148 -10.48 -12.22 -20.62
C ILE A 148 -9.47 -13.21 -20.01
N GLU A 149 -9.85 -14.49 -19.87
CA GLU A 149 -8.96 -15.58 -19.41
C GLU A 149 -7.69 -15.73 -20.28
N ARG A 150 -7.80 -15.56 -21.61
CA ARG A 150 -6.64 -15.63 -22.52
C ARG A 150 -5.84 -14.32 -22.53
N ASP A 151 -6.50 -13.21 -22.28
CA ASP A 151 -5.88 -11.89 -22.24
C ASP A 151 -5.12 -11.66 -20.92
N GLU A 152 -5.60 -12.23 -19.80
CA GLU A 152 -4.89 -12.31 -18.52
C GLU A 152 -3.59 -13.15 -18.64
N VAL A 153 -3.61 -14.28 -19.35
CA VAL A 153 -2.38 -15.06 -19.62
C VAL A 153 -1.36 -14.22 -20.39
N SER A 154 -1.83 -13.38 -21.32
CA SER A 154 -0.99 -12.45 -22.08
C SER A 154 -0.47 -11.30 -21.22
N LEU A 155 -1.32 -10.79 -20.31
CA LEU A 155 -0.98 -9.76 -19.31
C LEU A 155 0.11 -10.25 -18.35
N ASN A 156 0.01 -11.51 -17.90
CA ASN A 156 1.03 -12.16 -17.09
C ASN A 156 2.38 -12.20 -17.80
N SER A 157 2.41 -12.69 -19.05
CA SER A 157 3.63 -12.78 -19.84
C SER A 157 4.30 -11.41 -19.98
N ARG A 158 3.50 -10.38 -20.27
CA ARG A 158 3.94 -8.98 -20.37
C ARG A 158 4.54 -8.44 -19.07
N GLN A 159 3.94 -8.76 -17.91
CA GLN A 159 4.51 -8.40 -16.61
C GLN A 159 5.87 -9.09 -16.37
N THR A 160 5.98 -10.39 -16.63
CA THR A 160 7.25 -11.13 -16.46
C THR A 160 8.35 -10.68 -17.42
N GLU A 161 7.98 -10.26 -18.63
CA GLU A 161 8.89 -9.66 -19.61
C GLU A 161 9.38 -8.28 -19.12
N ALA A 162 8.49 -7.44 -18.58
CA ALA A 162 8.87 -6.14 -18.02
C ALA A 162 9.83 -6.27 -16.81
N PHE A 163 9.60 -7.23 -15.91
CA PHE A 163 10.53 -7.54 -14.80
C PHE A 163 11.91 -7.94 -15.33
N SER A 164 11.95 -8.85 -16.31
CA SER A 164 13.18 -9.33 -16.93
C SER A 164 13.95 -8.24 -17.67
N ALA A 165 13.25 -7.42 -18.46
CA ALA A 165 13.83 -6.32 -19.23
C ALA A 165 14.33 -5.18 -18.32
N HIS A 166 13.66 -4.91 -17.19
CA HIS A 166 14.23 -4.02 -16.19
C HIS A 166 15.47 -4.64 -15.54
N ALA A 167 15.42 -5.90 -15.12
CA ALA A 167 16.56 -6.58 -14.49
C ALA A 167 17.82 -6.61 -15.39
N SER A 168 17.66 -6.85 -16.70
CA SER A 168 18.75 -6.77 -17.69
C SER A 168 19.22 -5.34 -17.99
N GLY A 169 18.42 -4.33 -17.63
CA GLY A 169 18.68 -2.91 -17.88
C GLY A 169 18.23 -2.42 -19.26
N GLU A 170 17.40 -3.18 -19.96
CA GLU A 170 16.72 -2.77 -21.20
C GLU A 170 15.61 -1.74 -20.93
N LEU A 171 14.94 -1.83 -19.78
CA LEU A 171 14.04 -0.79 -19.27
C LEU A 171 14.70 0.01 -18.14
N SER A 172 14.51 1.33 -18.14
CA SER A 172 14.78 2.17 -16.97
C SER A 172 13.68 2.04 -15.91
N ASN A 173 13.96 2.47 -14.69
CA ASN A 173 13.01 2.49 -13.57
C ASN A 173 11.69 3.19 -13.94
N ARG A 174 11.75 4.23 -14.79
CA ARG A 174 10.56 4.97 -15.25
C ARG A 174 9.77 4.17 -16.28
N GLU A 175 10.43 3.58 -17.27
CA GLU A 175 9.75 2.79 -18.30
C GLU A 175 9.12 1.52 -17.70
N LEU A 176 9.77 0.89 -16.72
CA LEU A 176 9.14 -0.18 -15.94
C LEU A 176 7.87 0.31 -15.22
N LEU A 177 7.95 1.42 -14.48
CA LEU A 177 6.77 1.96 -13.77
C LEU A 177 5.65 2.38 -14.74
N ASP A 178 5.98 2.92 -15.91
CA ASP A 178 5.01 3.25 -16.95
C ASP A 178 4.29 1.98 -17.46
N GLU A 179 5.02 0.88 -17.68
CA GLU A 179 4.46 -0.40 -18.13
C GLU A 179 3.67 -1.13 -17.04
N LEU A 180 4.16 -1.16 -15.79
CA LEU A 180 3.44 -1.76 -14.65
C LEU A 180 2.14 -1.01 -14.34
N VAL A 181 2.12 0.31 -14.49
CA VAL A 181 0.89 1.12 -14.38
C VAL A 181 -0.09 0.79 -15.50
N ARG A 182 0.38 0.55 -16.74
CA ARG A 182 -0.47 0.12 -17.85
C ARG A 182 -1.06 -1.28 -17.60
N ILE A 183 -0.23 -2.22 -17.12
CA ILE A 183 -0.67 -3.57 -16.72
C ILE A 183 -1.75 -3.51 -15.62
N ALA A 184 -1.55 -2.70 -14.59
CA ALA A 184 -2.53 -2.51 -13.51
C ALA A 184 -3.82 -1.81 -13.98
N ALA A 185 -3.77 -0.99 -15.02
CA ALA A 185 -4.96 -0.39 -15.63
C ALA A 185 -5.75 -1.44 -16.43
N THR A 186 -5.08 -2.21 -17.28
CA THR A 186 -5.70 -3.31 -18.05
C THR A 186 -6.29 -4.40 -17.14
N ALA A 187 -5.66 -4.69 -16.00
CA ALA A 187 -6.24 -5.60 -15.01
C ALA A 187 -7.59 -5.10 -14.45
N ARG A 188 -7.68 -3.82 -14.07
CA ARG A 188 -8.92 -3.18 -13.61
C ARG A 188 -10.00 -3.12 -14.69
N GLU A 189 -9.61 -2.89 -15.94
CA GLU A 189 -10.52 -2.89 -17.09
C GLU A 189 -11.11 -4.29 -17.34
N TYR A 190 -10.33 -5.35 -17.10
CA TYR A 190 -10.79 -6.73 -17.16
C TYR A 190 -11.67 -7.11 -15.97
N ASP A 191 -11.33 -6.67 -14.76
CA ASP A 191 -12.12 -6.91 -13.54
C ASP A 191 -13.52 -6.26 -13.64
N GLN A 192 -13.58 -4.98 -14.01
CA GLN A 192 -14.83 -4.27 -14.29
C GLN A 192 -15.65 -4.95 -15.41
N ARG A 193 -14.98 -5.49 -16.43
CA ARG A 193 -15.66 -6.24 -17.49
C ARG A 193 -16.22 -7.58 -16.98
N LEU A 194 -15.59 -8.22 -15.99
CA LEU A 194 -16.14 -9.41 -15.34
C LEU A 194 -17.35 -9.06 -14.46
N GLU A 195 -17.34 -7.94 -13.74
CA GLU A 195 -18.52 -7.44 -12.99
C GLU A 195 -19.73 -7.21 -13.92
N GLU A 196 -19.54 -6.56 -15.06
CA GLU A 196 -20.58 -6.38 -16.08
C GLU A 196 -21.07 -7.73 -16.66
N LEU A 197 -20.16 -8.69 -16.87
CA LEU A 197 -20.51 -10.03 -17.35
C LEU A 197 -21.27 -10.87 -16.31
N ASP A 198 -20.99 -10.66 -15.03
CA ASP A 198 -21.67 -11.29 -13.90
C ASP A 198 -23.12 -10.79 -13.80
N ALA A 199 -23.33 -9.47 -13.79
CA ALA A 199 -24.66 -8.87 -13.81
C ALA A 199 -25.49 -9.34 -15.03
N LEU A 200 -24.89 -9.39 -16.23
CA LEU A 200 -25.54 -9.92 -17.44
C LEU A 200 -25.88 -11.42 -17.33
N ALA A 201 -25.15 -12.20 -16.52
CA ALA A 201 -25.42 -13.60 -16.27
C ALA A 201 -26.59 -13.79 -15.28
N GLU A 202 -26.64 -13.01 -14.19
CA GLU A 202 -27.76 -12.99 -13.25
C GLU A 202 -29.09 -12.62 -13.93
N GLU A 203 -29.05 -11.68 -14.87
CA GLU A 203 -30.21 -11.29 -15.69
C GLU A 203 -30.63 -12.34 -16.74
N THR A 204 -29.86 -13.40 -16.95
CA THR A 204 -30.13 -14.39 -18.01
C THR A 204 -30.94 -15.57 -17.45
N ASP A 205 -32.20 -15.68 -17.87
CA ASP A 205 -33.11 -16.77 -17.48
C ASP A 205 -32.45 -18.17 -17.53
N GLY A 206 -32.36 -18.82 -16.36
CA GLY A 206 -31.82 -20.18 -16.23
C GLY A 206 -30.30 -20.27 -16.35
N PHE A 207 -29.59 -19.15 -16.24
CA PHE A 207 -28.13 -19.08 -16.18
C PHE A 207 -27.69 -18.42 -14.86
N SER A 208 -26.41 -18.61 -14.53
CA SER A 208 -25.71 -18.01 -13.39
C SER A 208 -24.23 -18.00 -13.74
N SER A 209 -23.47 -17.07 -13.16
CA SER A 209 -22.04 -16.98 -13.42
C SER A 209 -21.31 -18.28 -13.06
N PRO A 210 -20.34 -18.72 -13.89
CA PRO A 210 -19.51 -19.86 -13.55
C PRO A 210 -18.47 -19.44 -12.50
N THR A 211 -18.21 -20.27 -11.49
CA THR A 211 -17.25 -19.99 -10.39
C THR A 211 -15.88 -19.46 -10.86
N ARG A 212 -15.41 -19.89 -12.04
CA ARG A 212 -14.17 -19.38 -12.66
C ARG A 212 -14.18 -17.88 -13.00
N LEU A 213 -15.33 -17.21 -12.97
CA LEU A 213 -15.43 -15.75 -13.07
C LEU A 213 -14.85 -15.14 -11.80
N ASP A 214 -15.33 -15.58 -10.64
CA ASP A 214 -14.86 -15.16 -9.32
C ASP A 214 -13.36 -15.47 -9.12
N GLU A 215 -12.92 -16.66 -9.56
CA GLU A 215 -11.50 -17.07 -9.55
C GLU A 215 -10.64 -16.13 -10.41
N LEU A 216 -11.15 -15.69 -11.56
CA LEU A 216 -10.44 -14.79 -12.47
C LEU A 216 -10.42 -13.33 -11.95
N GLN A 217 -11.48 -12.85 -11.32
CA GLN A 217 -11.49 -11.55 -10.62
C GLN A 217 -10.43 -11.51 -9.51
N VAL A 218 -10.36 -12.55 -8.68
CA VAL A 218 -9.33 -12.67 -7.62
C VAL A 218 -7.93 -12.77 -8.23
N ALA A 219 -7.76 -13.50 -9.33
CA ALA A 219 -6.48 -13.57 -10.04
C ALA A 219 -6.06 -12.21 -10.65
N LEU A 220 -6.98 -11.38 -11.14
CA LEU A 220 -6.63 -10.08 -11.72
C LEU A 220 -6.08 -9.07 -10.69
N GLN A 221 -6.53 -9.15 -9.44
CA GLN A 221 -6.10 -8.27 -8.35
C GLN A 221 -4.60 -8.35 -8.03
N VAL A 222 -3.89 -9.40 -8.48
CA VAL A 222 -2.44 -9.56 -8.27
C VAL A 222 -1.60 -8.61 -9.14
N TYR A 223 -2.19 -8.07 -10.23
CA TYR A 223 -1.55 -7.11 -11.13
C TYR A 223 -1.69 -5.67 -10.66
N GLU A 224 -2.61 -5.43 -9.74
CA GLU A 224 -2.81 -4.16 -9.06
C GLU A 224 -1.94 -4.05 -7.81
N GLY A 225 -1.59 -2.83 -7.43
CA GLY A 225 -0.80 -2.59 -6.23
C GLY A 225 -0.83 -1.14 -5.80
N PRO A 226 -0.60 -0.86 -4.50
CA PRO A 226 -0.78 0.47 -3.96
C PRO A 226 0.28 1.45 -4.49
N VAL A 227 1.49 0.98 -4.80
CA VAL A 227 2.56 1.82 -5.35
C VAL A 227 2.29 2.14 -6.82
N ARG A 228 1.83 1.17 -7.63
CA ARG A 228 1.37 1.43 -9.01
C ARG A 228 0.21 2.42 -9.06
N SER A 229 -0.77 2.28 -8.17
CA SER A 229 -1.92 3.20 -8.11
C SER A 229 -1.50 4.62 -7.75
N HIS A 230 -0.64 4.79 -6.73
CA HIS A 230 -0.08 6.11 -6.40
C HIS A 230 0.77 6.67 -7.55
N ALA A 231 1.57 5.83 -8.21
CA ALA A 231 2.35 6.24 -9.37
C ALA A 231 1.44 6.80 -10.48
N LEU A 232 0.33 6.13 -10.81
CA LEU A 232 -0.64 6.59 -11.83
C LEU A 232 -1.20 7.98 -11.49
N ALA A 233 -1.67 8.18 -10.26
CA ALA A 233 -2.17 9.47 -9.78
C ALA A 233 -1.10 10.58 -9.92
N THR A 234 0.13 10.29 -9.52
CA THR A 234 1.26 11.23 -9.62
C THR A 234 1.62 11.54 -11.07
N ALA A 235 1.50 10.58 -12.01
CA ALA A 235 1.72 10.84 -13.44
C ALA A 235 0.59 11.67 -14.08
N ARG A 236 -0.65 11.50 -13.62
CA ARG A 236 -1.81 12.34 -14.00
C ARG A 236 -1.77 13.74 -13.36
N GLY A 237 -0.93 13.94 -12.34
CA GLY A 237 -0.86 15.20 -11.58
C GLY A 237 -1.99 15.37 -10.59
N GLU A 238 -2.64 14.27 -10.20
CA GLU A 238 -3.67 14.21 -9.15
C GLU A 238 -3.03 14.34 -7.75
N THR A 239 -1.79 13.87 -7.61
CA THR A 239 -0.94 13.94 -6.41
C THR A 239 0.38 14.65 -6.69
N GLY A 240 1.07 15.06 -5.62
CA GLY A 240 2.40 15.68 -5.70
C GLY A 240 3.48 14.71 -6.21
N PRO A 241 4.68 15.21 -6.58
CA PRO A 241 5.79 14.36 -6.96
C PRO A 241 6.18 13.40 -5.83
N ALA A 242 6.54 12.17 -6.19
CA ALA A 242 6.92 11.12 -5.25
C ALA A 242 8.19 10.40 -5.72
N ASP A 243 9.08 10.09 -4.79
CA ASP A 243 10.19 9.17 -5.03
C ASP A 243 9.70 7.73 -4.88
N ILE A 244 9.99 6.91 -5.89
CA ILE A 244 9.65 5.49 -5.91
C ILE A 244 10.96 4.69 -5.96
N HIS A 245 11.16 3.81 -4.99
CA HIS A 245 12.20 2.79 -5.02
C HIS A 245 11.74 1.61 -5.87
N VAL A 246 12.69 1.01 -6.59
CA VAL A 246 12.46 -0.12 -7.49
C VAL A 246 13.60 -1.13 -7.29
N ALA A 247 13.29 -2.39 -7.02
CA ALA A 247 14.26 -3.49 -7.03
C ALA A 247 13.67 -4.70 -7.78
N SER A 248 14.37 -5.25 -8.78
CA SER A 248 13.85 -6.34 -9.61
C SER A 248 14.86 -7.46 -9.88
N THR A 249 14.32 -8.66 -10.10
CA THR A 249 14.98 -9.78 -10.79
C THR A 249 14.13 -10.17 -12.01
N SER A 250 14.52 -11.21 -12.77
CA SER A 250 13.66 -11.77 -13.82
C SER A 250 12.33 -12.36 -13.30
N GLU A 251 12.27 -12.68 -12.01
CA GLU A 251 11.15 -13.39 -11.38
C GLU A 251 10.52 -12.58 -10.23
N SER A 252 10.95 -11.33 -10.01
CA SER A 252 10.41 -10.52 -8.92
C SER A 252 10.50 -9.00 -9.14
N ILE A 253 9.59 -8.29 -8.48
CA ILE A 253 9.64 -6.84 -8.32
C ILE A 253 9.36 -6.48 -6.86
N VAL A 254 10.04 -5.44 -6.37
CA VAL A 254 9.72 -4.70 -5.16
C VAL A 254 9.59 -3.23 -5.57
N LEU A 255 8.47 -2.61 -5.22
CA LEU A 255 8.25 -1.17 -5.31
C LEU A 255 7.99 -0.62 -3.91
N SER A 256 8.48 0.58 -3.60
CA SER A 256 8.08 1.30 -2.38
C SER A 256 8.09 2.80 -2.56
N THR A 257 7.28 3.49 -1.75
CA THR A 257 7.17 4.96 -1.71
C THR A 257 6.69 5.41 -0.33
N ILE A 258 6.73 6.73 -0.08
CA ILE A 258 6.12 7.34 1.10
C ILE A 258 5.06 8.32 0.59
N VAL A 259 3.83 8.17 1.09
CA VAL A 259 2.67 8.99 0.69
C VAL A 259 1.86 9.33 1.94
N ASP A 260 1.55 10.61 2.12
CA ASP A 260 0.71 11.14 3.20
C ASP A 260 1.08 10.68 4.63
N GLY A 261 2.38 10.41 4.87
CA GLY A 261 2.91 9.93 6.14
C GLY A 261 3.00 8.40 6.26
N GLU A 262 2.40 7.65 5.34
CA GLU A 262 2.51 6.19 5.27
C GLU A 262 3.71 5.75 4.41
N TYR A 263 4.44 4.74 4.89
CA TYR A 263 5.28 3.91 4.03
C TYR A 263 4.43 2.88 3.30
N VAL A 264 4.54 2.84 1.98
CA VAL A 264 3.73 1.98 1.11
C VAL A 264 4.64 1.11 0.26
N ARG A 265 4.39 -0.20 0.28
CA ARG A 265 5.24 -1.22 -0.34
C ARG A 265 4.41 -2.23 -1.13
N GLU A 266 4.98 -2.72 -2.22
CA GLU A 266 4.38 -3.67 -3.15
C GLU A 266 5.45 -4.68 -3.63
N VAL A 267 5.10 -5.96 -3.69
CA VAL A 267 6.00 -7.04 -4.12
C VAL A 267 5.29 -8.03 -5.00
N PHE A 268 5.99 -8.56 -5.99
CA PHE A 268 5.58 -9.75 -6.74
C PHE A 268 6.74 -10.77 -6.79
N ARG A 269 6.43 -12.05 -6.56
CA ARG A 269 7.35 -13.20 -6.62
C ARG A 269 6.80 -14.26 -7.56
N VAL A 270 7.20 -14.21 -8.83
CA VAL A 270 6.77 -15.14 -9.89
C VAL A 270 7.20 -16.57 -9.55
N ASP A 271 8.37 -16.74 -8.94
CA ASP A 271 8.93 -18.01 -8.48
C ASP A 271 8.07 -18.70 -7.39
N ARG A 272 7.19 -17.95 -6.72
CA ARG A 272 6.26 -18.46 -5.71
C ARG A 272 4.83 -18.66 -6.22
N TRP A 273 4.55 -18.35 -7.48
CA TRP A 273 3.20 -18.46 -8.05
C TRP A 273 3.06 -19.62 -9.04
N ASP A 274 2.46 -20.73 -8.59
CA ASP A 274 2.01 -21.77 -9.50
C ASP A 274 0.59 -21.46 -9.98
N ARG A 275 0.52 -20.82 -11.17
CA ARG A 275 -0.72 -20.49 -11.87
C ARG A 275 -1.52 -21.72 -12.30
N GLY A 276 -0.87 -22.89 -12.43
CA GLY A 276 -1.51 -24.16 -12.74
C GLY A 276 -1.89 -24.96 -11.49
N GLY A 277 -1.70 -24.37 -10.31
CA GLY A 277 -1.91 -24.99 -9.00
C GLY A 277 -3.37 -25.36 -8.70
N GLY A 278 -3.53 -26.17 -7.66
CA GLY A 278 -4.85 -26.50 -7.12
C GLY A 278 -5.49 -25.32 -6.40
N SER A 279 -6.75 -25.51 -5.99
CA SER A 279 -7.43 -24.57 -5.09
C SER A 279 -6.91 -24.68 -3.66
N ILE A 280 -6.74 -23.55 -2.97
CA ILE A 280 -6.37 -23.49 -1.55
C ILE A 280 -7.59 -23.12 -0.69
N SER A 281 -7.67 -23.61 0.55
CA SER A 281 -8.73 -23.19 1.46
C SER A 281 -8.39 -21.87 2.16
N ASN A 282 -9.41 -21.18 2.69
CA ASN A 282 -9.20 -19.99 3.50
C ASN A 282 -8.28 -20.27 4.71
N ASP A 283 -8.48 -21.40 5.38
CA ASP A 283 -7.73 -21.78 6.59
C ASP A 283 -6.25 -22.04 6.26
N ASP A 284 -5.96 -22.80 5.19
CA ASP A 284 -4.59 -23.09 4.76
C ASP A 284 -3.83 -21.81 4.33
N ALA A 285 -4.53 -20.87 3.67
CA ALA A 285 -3.96 -19.60 3.26
C ALA A 285 -3.73 -18.62 4.44
N ILE A 286 -4.60 -18.65 5.44
CA ILE A 286 -4.39 -17.97 6.73
C ILE A 286 -3.20 -18.58 7.45
N GLU A 287 -3.07 -19.90 7.50
CA GLU A 287 -1.91 -20.58 8.12
C GLU A 287 -0.61 -20.22 7.39
N ALA A 288 -0.57 -20.29 6.06
CA ALA A 288 0.59 -19.90 5.26
C ALA A 288 1.02 -18.43 5.48
N THR A 289 0.06 -17.50 5.56
CA THR A 289 0.35 -16.09 5.85
C THR A 289 0.79 -15.89 7.30
N SER A 290 0.15 -16.56 8.26
CA SER A 290 0.48 -16.43 9.70
C SER A 290 1.84 -17.05 10.04
N ALA A 291 2.23 -18.11 9.34
CA ALA A 291 3.55 -18.71 9.44
C ALA A 291 4.64 -17.76 8.90
N ALA A 292 4.39 -17.08 7.78
CA ALA A 292 5.33 -16.16 7.16
C ALA A 292 5.50 -14.83 7.93
N TYR A 293 4.42 -14.31 8.55
CA TYR A 293 4.37 -13.02 9.25
C TYR A 293 3.78 -13.15 10.67
N PRO A 294 4.39 -13.95 11.57
CA PRO A 294 3.79 -14.25 12.88
C PRO A 294 3.64 -13.03 13.78
N GLU A 295 4.55 -12.05 13.67
CA GLU A 295 4.48 -10.81 14.43
C GLU A 295 3.23 -10.01 14.03
N THR A 296 2.98 -9.83 12.72
CA THR A 296 1.80 -9.12 12.20
C THR A 296 0.50 -9.87 12.49
N ALA A 297 0.48 -11.20 12.33
CA ALA A 297 -0.67 -12.04 12.65
C ALA A 297 -1.01 -12.06 14.16
N SER A 298 -0.06 -11.71 15.03
CA SER A 298 -0.33 -11.55 16.47
C SER A 298 -1.10 -10.27 16.81
N LEU A 299 -1.07 -9.24 15.95
CA LEU A 299 -1.74 -7.95 16.18
C LEU A 299 -3.23 -7.97 15.81
N ARG A 300 -3.61 -8.79 14.83
CA ARG A 300 -5.00 -8.96 14.39
C ARG A 300 -5.23 -10.31 13.72
N GLU A 301 -6.42 -10.86 13.94
CA GLU A 301 -6.95 -12.01 13.20
C GLU A 301 -6.96 -11.73 11.68
N PRO A 302 -6.34 -12.58 10.85
CA PRO A 302 -6.35 -12.42 9.40
C PRO A 302 -7.72 -12.66 8.77
N ASP A 303 -8.15 -11.77 7.87
CA ASP A 303 -9.31 -11.97 7.01
C ASP A 303 -8.91 -12.61 5.67
N ALA A 304 -9.72 -13.55 5.17
CA ALA A 304 -9.43 -14.32 3.96
C ALA A 304 -10.54 -14.18 2.92
N PHE A 305 -10.17 -13.70 1.74
CA PHE A 305 -11.05 -13.54 0.59
C PHE A 305 -10.38 -14.09 -0.68
N GLY A 306 -11.05 -14.97 -1.40
CA GLY A 306 -10.51 -15.50 -2.65
C GLY A 306 -11.28 -16.68 -3.19
N ALA A 307 -10.81 -17.22 -4.30
CA ALA A 307 -11.43 -18.31 -5.04
C ALA A 307 -10.37 -19.04 -5.89
N GLY A 308 -10.50 -20.35 -6.03
CA GLY A 308 -9.61 -21.16 -6.85
C GLY A 308 -8.17 -21.16 -6.34
N SER A 309 -7.21 -20.94 -7.23
CA SER A 309 -5.77 -21.06 -6.97
C SER A 309 -5.10 -19.82 -6.37
N VAL A 310 -5.85 -18.77 -6.05
CA VAL A 310 -5.33 -17.54 -5.41
C VAL A 310 -6.23 -17.13 -4.25
N GLN A 311 -5.62 -16.94 -3.07
CA GLN A 311 -6.32 -16.41 -1.90
C GLN A 311 -5.67 -15.10 -1.45
N ARG A 312 -6.48 -14.04 -1.27
CA ARG A 312 -6.05 -12.76 -0.70
C ARG A 312 -6.30 -12.76 0.80
N ILE A 313 -5.23 -12.60 1.59
CA ILE A 313 -5.30 -12.44 3.05
C ILE A 313 -5.08 -10.97 3.39
N THR A 314 -5.79 -10.44 4.39
CA THR A 314 -5.67 -9.05 4.84
C THR A 314 -5.66 -8.97 6.37
N ILE A 315 -4.65 -8.29 6.92
CA ILE A 315 -4.42 -8.11 8.36
C ILE A 315 -4.32 -6.61 8.66
N PRO A 316 -5.41 -5.94 9.08
CA PRO A 316 -5.37 -4.56 9.53
C PRO A 316 -4.91 -4.46 10.99
N HIS A 317 -3.82 -3.74 11.24
CA HIS A 317 -3.22 -3.56 12.57
C HIS A 317 -3.13 -2.07 12.94
N GLU A 318 -2.77 -1.77 14.19
CA GLU A 318 -2.75 -0.38 14.69
C GLU A 318 -1.73 0.52 13.96
N PHE A 319 -0.66 -0.07 13.43
CA PHE A 319 0.36 0.60 12.62
C PHE A 319 0.06 0.62 11.11
N GLY A 320 -1.07 0.08 10.63
CA GLY A 320 -1.40 0.04 9.20
C GLY A 320 -2.03 -1.26 8.70
N LEU A 321 -1.54 -1.78 7.57
CA LEU A 321 -2.16 -2.87 6.83
C LEU A 321 -1.12 -3.78 6.16
N LEU A 322 -1.21 -5.09 6.42
CA LEU A 322 -0.62 -6.11 5.57
C LEU A 322 -1.71 -6.76 4.71
N ARG A 323 -1.49 -6.87 3.40
CA ARG A 323 -2.31 -7.68 2.49
C ARG A 323 -1.39 -8.57 1.66
N THR A 324 -1.66 -9.86 1.65
CA THR A 324 -0.88 -10.86 0.90
C THR A 324 -1.77 -11.59 -0.08
N PHE A 325 -1.16 -12.21 -1.10
CA PHE A 325 -1.81 -13.23 -1.92
C PHE A 325 -1.02 -14.53 -1.82
N VAL A 326 -1.73 -15.63 -1.56
CA VAL A 326 -1.20 -16.98 -1.41
C VAL A 326 -1.56 -17.80 -2.65
N SER A 327 -0.59 -18.52 -3.19
CA SER A 327 -0.74 -19.38 -4.36
C SER A 327 -1.11 -20.80 -3.94
N GLY A 328 -2.19 -21.35 -4.48
CA GLY A 328 -2.70 -22.69 -4.11
C GLY A 328 -1.93 -23.88 -4.70
N GLY A 329 -0.99 -23.65 -5.61
CA GLY A 329 -0.06 -24.70 -6.06
C GLY A 329 1.26 -24.76 -5.27
N THR A 330 1.60 -23.70 -4.53
CA THR A 330 2.86 -23.58 -3.78
C THR A 330 2.66 -23.40 -2.27
N GLU A 331 1.45 -23.09 -1.83
CA GLU A 331 1.08 -22.72 -0.45
C GLU A 331 1.95 -21.56 0.09
N ALA A 332 2.43 -20.69 -0.81
CA ALA A 332 3.36 -19.60 -0.51
C ALA A 332 2.77 -18.22 -0.85
N VAL A 333 3.16 -17.22 -0.04
CA VAL A 333 2.87 -15.81 -0.32
C VAL A 333 3.72 -15.35 -1.50
N PHE A 334 3.06 -14.88 -2.56
CA PHE A 334 3.70 -14.45 -3.81
C PHE A 334 3.46 -12.98 -4.15
N VAL A 335 2.44 -12.33 -3.58
CA VAL A 335 2.28 -10.87 -3.59
C VAL A 335 2.17 -10.36 -2.16
N GLU A 336 2.81 -9.23 -1.89
CA GLU A 336 2.70 -8.48 -0.64
C GLU A 336 2.38 -7.02 -0.95
N HIS A 337 1.37 -6.48 -0.28
CA HIS A 337 1.06 -5.06 -0.19
C HIS A 337 1.10 -4.65 1.27
N GLN A 338 1.99 -3.72 1.63
CA GLN A 338 2.12 -3.24 3.01
C GLN A 338 1.90 -1.73 3.05
N ARG A 339 1.16 -1.28 4.06
CA ARG A 339 1.08 0.13 4.49
C ARG A 339 1.46 0.22 5.95
N ILE A 340 2.32 1.18 6.29
CA ILE A 340 2.75 1.44 7.66
C ILE A 340 2.64 2.95 7.91
N ASP A 341 1.86 3.36 8.91
CA ASP A 341 1.85 4.75 9.37
C ASP A 341 3.17 5.05 10.10
N LEU A 342 4.00 5.91 9.51
CA LEU A 342 5.30 6.26 10.08
C LEU A 342 5.15 7.19 11.31
N GLY A 343 4.00 7.82 11.54
CA GLY A 343 3.73 8.57 12.77
C GLY A 343 3.59 7.70 14.02
N THR A 344 3.30 6.40 13.84
CA THR A 344 3.13 5.43 14.94
C THR A 344 4.15 4.29 14.91
N PHE A 345 4.88 4.12 13.79
CA PHE A 345 5.91 3.10 13.67
C PHE A 345 7.09 3.38 14.63
N PRO A 346 7.51 2.40 15.45
CA PRO A 346 8.73 2.55 16.23
C PRO A 346 9.94 2.50 15.29
N ASP A 347 10.65 3.63 15.19
CA ASP A 347 11.99 3.69 14.61
C ASP A 347 13.02 3.12 15.61
N THR A 348 14.07 2.46 15.12
CA THR A 348 14.75 1.43 15.93
C THR A 348 16.27 1.28 15.81
N ASP A 349 16.85 1.58 14.65
CA ASP A 349 18.28 1.34 14.39
C ASP A 349 18.89 2.64 13.86
N SER A 350 19.66 3.34 14.69
CA SER A 350 19.97 4.76 14.46
C SER A 350 21.47 5.07 14.43
N VAL A 351 21.81 6.08 13.63
CA VAL A 351 23.14 6.69 13.56
C VAL A 351 22.98 8.19 13.83
N ALA A 352 23.73 8.73 14.78
CA ALA A 352 23.64 10.14 15.16
C ALA A 352 24.99 10.86 15.04
N GLU A 353 24.95 12.12 14.64
CA GLU A 353 26.09 13.05 14.60
C GLU A 353 25.63 14.42 15.13
N ALA A 354 26.48 15.09 15.92
CA ALA A 354 26.21 16.42 16.45
C ALA A 354 27.28 17.43 15.97
N GLY A 355 26.85 18.63 15.57
CA GLY A 355 27.72 19.68 15.05
C GLY A 355 26.95 20.96 14.71
N ASP A 356 27.65 22.10 14.64
CA ASP A 356 27.08 23.41 14.26
C ASP A 356 25.77 23.84 14.99
N GLY A 357 25.50 23.29 16.18
CA GLY A 357 24.28 23.54 16.96
C GLY A 357 23.10 22.61 16.65
N PHE A 358 23.32 21.56 15.83
CA PHE A 358 22.35 20.49 15.59
C PHE A 358 22.83 19.16 16.17
N ASN A 359 21.89 18.38 16.68
CA ASN A 359 22.01 16.95 16.94
C ASN A 359 21.11 16.23 15.93
N VAL A 360 21.72 15.51 14.99
CA VAL A 360 21.02 14.85 13.87
C VAL A 360 21.03 13.35 14.10
N THR A 361 19.84 12.76 14.20
CA THR A 361 19.64 11.30 14.24
C THR A 361 19.07 10.81 12.91
N VAL A 362 19.63 9.74 12.38
CA VAL A 362 19.13 9.05 11.18
C VAL A 362 18.77 7.62 11.56
N ASP A 363 17.48 7.34 11.59
CA ASP A 363 16.92 6.01 11.79
C ASP A 363 16.94 5.28 10.45
N ARG A 364 17.90 4.36 10.31
CA ARG A 364 18.21 3.65 9.07
C ARG A 364 17.36 2.40 8.92
N SER A 365 17.01 2.09 7.68
CA SER A 365 16.24 0.89 7.34
C SER A 365 16.85 0.14 6.16
N TYR A 366 16.28 -1.03 5.87
CA TYR A 366 16.66 -1.91 4.77
C TYR A 366 16.48 -1.25 3.41
N ALA A 367 17.06 -1.80 2.34
CA ALA A 367 16.97 -1.21 1.00
C ALA A 367 15.51 -1.03 0.55
N GLY A 368 15.11 0.21 0.25
CA GLY A 368 13.74 0.59 -0.06
C GLY A 368 12.80 0.73 1.15
N GLY A 369 13.27 0.52 2.38
CA GLY A 369 12.57 0.82 3.63
C GLY A 369 12.52 2.32 3.95
N PRO A 370 11.67 2.75 4.90
CA PRO A 370 11.58 4.15 5.33
C PRO A 370 12.81 4.54 6.17
N VAL A 371 13.29 5.77 6.02
CA VAL A 371 14.38 6.37 6.81
C VAL A 371 13.85 7.67 7.38
N THR A 372 13.88 7.79 8.71
CA THR A 372 13.55 9.02 9.43
C THR A 372 14.85 9.79 9.69
N VAL A 373 14.86 11.09 9.40
CA VAL A 373 15.92 12.01 9.82
C VAL A 373 15.30 13.00 10.80
N THR A 374 15.79 12.99 12.03
CA THR A 374 15.35 13.88 13.10
C THR A 374 16.45 14.91 13.39
N VAL A 375 16.11 16.19 13.37
CA VAL A 375 17.03 17.31 13.63
C VAL A 375 16.57 18.06 14.88
N LEU A 376 17.38 17.96 15.94
CA LEU A 376 17.18 18.70 17.20
C LEU A 376 18.26 19.78 17.34
N ASP A 377 17.95 20.84 18.09
CA ASP A 377 18.93 21.83 18.52
C ASP A 377 19.79 21.25 19.66
N ASP A 378 21.12 21.36 19.53
CA ASP A 378 22.07 20.68 20.43
C ASP A 378 22.15 21.32 21.84
N GLU A 379 21.75 22.59 21.99
CA GLU A 379 21.75 23.28 23.29
C GLU A 379 20.45 23.05 24.08
N THR A 380 19.31 23.02 23.38
CA THR A 380 17.97 22.99 23.98
C THR A 380 17.30 21.61 23.94
N GLY A 381 17.65 20.77 22.96
CA GLY A 381 16.96 19.53 22.64
C GLY A 381 15.59 19.72 21.98
N GLU A 382 15.23 20.95 21.58
CA GLU A 382 13.97 21.23 20.88
C GLU A 382 14.09 20.87 19.38
N PRO A 383 13.01 20.41 18.72
CA PRO A 383 13.05 20.11 17.29
C PRO A 383 13.25 21.35 16.42
N VAL A 384 14.01 21.20 15.31
CA VAL A 384 14.27 22.30 14.38
C VAL A 384 13.53 22.09 13.07
N SER A 385 12.50 22.91 12.83
CA SER A 385 11.71 22.93 11.60
C SER A 385 12.36 23.74 10.46
N ASP A 386 11.87 23.55 9.23
CA ASP A 386 12.28 24.25 8.01
C ASP A 386 13.76 24.09 7.59
N VAL A 387 14.51 23.17 8.22
CA VAL A 387 15.92 22.88 7.89
C VAL A 387 15.99 22.02 6.63
N THR A 388 16.83 22.40 5.65
CA THR A 388 16.95 21.64 4.40
C THR A 388 17.79 20.38 4.60
N VAL A 389 17.31 19.23 4.14
CA VAL A 389 18.04 17.97 4.21
C VAL A 389 18.24 17.37 2.82
N THR A 390 19.46 16.89 2.58
CA THR A 390 19.86 16.27 1.31
C THR A 390 20.47 14.89 1.53
N LYS A 391 20.39 14.03 0.51
CA LYS A 391 20.90 12.66 0.50
C LYS A 391 21.77 12.42 -0.73
N SER A 392 22.97 11.85 -0.54
CA SER A 392 23.84 11.34 -1.62
C SER A 392 24.12 9.86 -1.41
N VAL A 393 24.32 9.11 -2.51
CA VAL A 393 24.56 7.66 -2.50
C VAL A 393 25.88 7.37 -3.21
N GLY A 394 26.82 6.72 -2.53
CA GLY A 394 28.21 6.63 -3.00
C GLY A 394 28.78 8.00 -3.39
N ASP A 395 29.51 8.05 -4.51
CA ASP A 395 30.06 9.29 -5.09
C ASP A 395 29.04 10.10 -5.93
N GLY A 396 27.73 9.81 -5.82
CA GLY A 396 26.68 10.47 -6.60
C GLY A 396 26.28 11.86 -6.08
N ASP A 397 25.66 12.66 -6.95
CA ASP A 397 25.16 13.99 -6.60
C ASP A 397 24.19 13.94 -5.40
N SER A 398 24.32 14.91 -4.49
CA SER A 398 23.36 15.09 -3.40
C SER A 398 22.04 15.64 -3.92
N ARG A 399 20.92 15.07 -3.45
CA ARG A 399 19.56 15.47 -3.82
C ARG A 399 18.80 15.88 -2.57
N ALA A 400 18.04 16.97 -2.64
CA ALA A 400 17.13 17.35 -1.55
C ALA A 400 16.08 16.25 -1.34
N ILE A 401 15.89 15.83 -0.09
CA ILE A 401 14.78 14.94 0.31
C ILE A 401 13.59 15.73 0.84
N GLY A 402 13.83 16.95 1.34
CA GLY A 402 12.81 17.86 1.83
C GLY A 402 13.39 18.87 2.83
N SER A 403 12.49 19.48 3.59
CA SER A 403 12.82 20.25 4.79
C SER A 403 12.14 19.61 5.99
N THR A 404 12.67 19.82 7.19
CA THR A 404 12.09 19.28 8.42
C THR A 404 10.74 19.92 8.77
N ASP A 405 9.82 19.11 9.28
CA ASP A 405 8.51 19.55 9.77
C ASP A 405 8.58 20.17 11.19
N SER A 406 7.41 20.43 11.79
CA SER A 406 7.29 21.00 13.15
C SER A 406 7.92 20.14 14.25
N ASP A 407 8.07 18.85 14.01
CA ASP A 407 8.64 17.88 14.94
C ASP A 407 10.12 17.60 14.62
N GLY A 408 10.73 18.42 13.74
CA GLY A 408 12.12 18.32 13.33
C GLY A 408 12.41 17.14 12.40
N VAL A 409 11.37 16.55 11.81
CA VAL A 409 11.46 15.29 11.06
C VAL A 409 11.41 15.53 9.55
N VAL A 410 12.20 14.78 8.80
CA VAL A 410 12.04 14.59 7.35
C VAL A 410 12.29 13.13 7.00
N ARG A 411 11.54 12.61 6.02
CA ARG A 411 11.52 11.18 5.68
C ARG A 411 11.91 10.91 4.24
N THR A 412 12.53 9.76 4.00
CA THR A 412 12.98 9.32 2.69
C THR A 412 13.01 7.79 2.61
N LEU A 413 13.09 7.21 1.41
CA LEU A 413 13.45 5.80 1.23
C LEU A 413 14.96 5.58 1.37
N SER A 414 15.32 4.44 1.97
CA SER A 414 16.69 3.92 2.08
C SER A 414 17.24 3.46 0.72
N PRO A 415 18.45 3.88 0.32
CA PRO A 415 19.16 3.32 -0.83
C PRO A 415 19.56 1.84 -0.64
N ALA A 416 20.00 1.18 -1.70
CA ALA A 416 20.53 -0.20 -1.65
C ALA A 416 22.07 -0.24 -1.44
N SER A 417 22.68 0.86 -1.03
CA SER A 417 24.13 1.02 -0.86
C SER A 417 24.39 2.10 0.19
N SER A 418 25.63 2.23 0.65
CA SER A 418 25.98 3.26 1.63
C SER A 418 25.67 4.67 1.13
N TYR A 419 25.19 5.50 2.05
CA TYR A 419 24.70 6.84 1.76
C TYR A 419 25.08 7.82 2.86
N ARG A 420 24.83 9.09 2.56
CA ARG A 420 25.12 10.23 3.42
C ARG A 420 23.89 11.11 3.49
N ILE A 421 23.59 11.59 4.69
CA ILE A 421 22.62 12.66 4.94
C ILE A 421 23.39 13.95 5.24
N THR A 422 22.92 15.07 4.72
CA THR A 422 23.48 16.40 4.99
C THR A 422 22.35 17.36 5.33
N VAL A 423 22.46 17.96 6.51
CA VAL A 423 21.49 18.89 7.11
C VAL A 423 22.07 20.29 6.98
N VAL A 424 21.31 21.22 6.41
CA VAL A 424 21.78 22.56 6.01
C VAL A 424 20.77 23.63 6.43
N ASP A 425 21.24 24.59 7.22
CA ASP A 425 20.56 25.85 7.54
C ASP A 425 21.61 26.96 7.64
N GLU A 426 21.84 27.69 6.54
CA GLU A 426 23.04 28.51 6.35
C GLU A 426 23.27 29.52 7.51
N PRO A 427 24.44 29.52 8.17
CA PRO A 427 25.70 28.88 7.77
C PRO A 427 25.96 27.48 8.38
N ARG A 428 25.01 26.89 9.13
CA ARG A 428 25.15 25.63 9.86
C ARG A 428 25.07 24.43 8.93
N VAL A 429 25.98 23.46 9.08
CA VAL A 429 25.96 22.20 8.32
C VAL A 429 26.36 21.01 9.18
N VAL A 430 25.53 19.96 9.19
CA VAL A 430 25.89 18.64 9.76
C VAL A 430 25.83 17.57 8.68
N VAL A 431 26.79 16.64 8.73
CA VAL A 431 26.91 15.53 7.77
C VAL A 431 26.94 14.22 8.53
N VAL A 432 25.93 13.37 8.32
CA VAL A 432 25.92 11.98 8.81
C VAL A 432 26.37 11.11 7.63
N ASP A 433 27.57 10.54 7.72
CA ASP A 433 28.25 9.82 6.63
C ASP A 433 28.40 8.33 6.93
N GLY A 434 28.63 7.52 5.88
CA GLY A 434 28.86 6.08 6.02
C GLY A 434 27.64 5.31 6.53
N ILE A 435 26.42 5.81 6.26
CA ILE A 435 25.18 5.16 6.68
C ILE A 435 24.95 3.94 5.79
N GLU A 436 25.00 2.76 6.39
CA GLU A 436 24.74 1.48 5.71
C GLU A 436 23.27 1.05 5.93
N PRO A 437 22.53 0.65 4.88
CA PRO A 437 21.21 0.02 5.02
C PRO A 437 21.31 -1.27 5.86
N ILE A 438 20.32 -1.53 6.71
CA ILE A 438 20.25 -2.79 7.47
C ILE A 438 19.80 -3.96 6.59
N ALA A 439 19.90 -5.19 7.11
CA ALA A 439 19.36 -6.36 6.42
C ALA A 439 17.83 -6.29 6.31
N THR A 440 17.28 -6.73 5.17
CA THR A 440 15.82 -6.82 4.99
C THR A 440 15.23 -7.88 5.92
N PRO A 441 14.16 -7.58 6.68
CA PRO A 441 13.51 -8.53 7.58
C PRO A 441 12.69 -9.54 6.77
N SER A 442 13.31 -10.59 6.24
CA SER A 442 12.59 -11.56 5.40
C SER A 442 11.47 -12.28 6.17
N PRO A 443 10.37 -12.68 5.49
CA PRO A 443 9.34 -13.55 6.05
C PRO A 443 9.96 -14.90 6.48
N ILE A 444 9.27 -15.63 7.36
CA ILE A 444 9.71 -16.99 7.68
C ILE A 444 9.44 -17.88 6.46
N GLU A 445 10.49 -18.44 5.87
CA GLU A 445 10.38 -19.47 4.86
C GLU A 445 9.92 -20.80 5.50
N ASN A 446 8.93 -21.46 4.89
CA ASN A 446 8.47 -22.80 5.29
C ASN A 446 9.55 -23.86 4.96
N GLY A 447 10.64 -23.88 5.73
CA GLY A 447 11.88 -24.53 5.31
C GLY A 447 12.96 -24.81 6.35
N THR A 448 12.77 -24.52 7.65
CA THR A 448 13.70 -25.01 8.70
C THR A 448 13.01 -25.28 10.03
N ALA A 449 12.34 -26.44 10.12
CA ALA A 449 12.28 -27.14 11.40
C ALA A 449 13.71 -27.51 11.81
N SER A 450 14.31 -26.71 12.69
CA SER A 450 15.62 -27.00 13.26
C SER A 450 15.52 -28.27 14.10
N ASN A 451 16.07 -29.38 13.60
CA ASN A 451 16.27 -30.58 14.39
C ASN A 451 17.32 -30.30 15.48
N GLY A 452 16.85 -30.09 16.71
CA GLY A 452 17.67 -30.17 17.93
C GLY A 452 17.96 -31.59 18.37
#